data_AF-A0A3M1QYI1-F1
#
_entry.id   AF-A0A3M1QYI1-F1
#
_cell.length_a   1.000
_cell.length_b   1.000
_cell.length_c   1.000
_cell.angle_alpha   90.00
_cell.angle_beta   90.00
_cell.angle_gamma   90.00
#
_symmetry.space_group_name_H-M   'P 1'
#
loop_
_entity.id
_entity.type
_entity.pdbx_description
1 polymer ?
#
loop_
_entity_poly.entity_id
_entity_poly.type
_entity_poly.pdbx_seq_one_letter_code
_entity_poly.pdbx_strand_id
1 'polypeptide(L)'
;MSTMFSPLTNLAAVAGGCLFLAGCSFPRPWPESPLYETPVNDPSWVAPASKQEAIAAMAGRYAHYDIVAYDGVTANGPLAAFIVSYGFTDLIIEDGELVQYDTFCHAEYIANQNFDTIFSDAAMQAIRPRGAIVEVYQKNGEWKIWRPATPTLNGIDGDPNAPLSMDRNDFRIRDDDNDGKPGVTVVVRLFGLIEGEIYIARREIFANETTLYSDGSLRGSVIDDSEQLVIGASLAILDTPNNPPQRRDPGLN
;
A
#
# COMPACT_ATOMS: atom_id res chain seq x y z
N MET A 1 57.23 -4.04 -49.66
CA MET A 1 57.60 -3.64 -48.29
C MET A 1 56.60 -2.56 -47.87
N SER A 2 56.01 -2.70 -46.68
CA SER A 2 55.05 -1.80 -46.01
C SER A 2 53.59 -1.93 -46.47
N THR A 3 52.81 -2.87 -45.92
CA THR A 3 52.05 -2.90 -44.62
C THR A 3 50.64 -2.32 -44.74
N MET A 4 49.67 -3.24 -44.81
CA MET A 4 48.26 -3.03 -44.46
C MET A 4 48.13 -2.66 -42.98
N PHE A 5 47.30 -1.68 -42.65
CA PHE A 5 46.75 -1.51 -41.31
C PHE A 5 45.28 -1.08 -41.36
N SER A 6 44.44 -1.95 -40.82
CA SER A 6 43.18 -1.68 -40.12
C SER A 6 42.93 -2.94 -39.27
N PRO A 7 42.16 -2.93 -38.16
CA PRO A 7 41.16 -1.95 -37.74
C PRO A 7 41.16 -1.72 -36.19
N LEU A 8 40.03 -1.28 -35.64
CA LEU A 8 39.59 -1.43 -34.23
C LEU A 8 39.99 -0.34 -33.22
N THR A 9 39.53 0.88 -33.44
CA THR A 9 39.14 1.77 -32.34
C THR A 9 37.93 2.57 -32.79
N ASN A 10 36.93 2.72 -31.89
CA ASN A 10 35.75 3.61 -31.99
C ASN A 10 34.34 2.98 -32.01
N LEU A 11 34.12 1.77 -31.48
CA LEU A 11 32.74 1.35 -31.12
C LEU A 11 32.45 1.20 -29.61
N ALA A 12 33.47 1.15 -28.75
CA ALA A 12 33.24 0.99 -27.31
C ALA A 12 32.82 2.29 -26.59
N ALA A 13 33.17 3.47 -27.12
CA ALA A 13 32.90 4.75 -26.45
C ALA A 13 31.47 5.27 -26.65
N VAL A 14 30.73 4.79 -27.66
CA VAL A 14 29.36 5.26 -27.93
C VAL A 14 28.32 4.46 -27.15
N ALA A 15 28.60 3.21 -26.79
CA ALA A 15 27.69 2.38 -25.98
C ALA A 15 27.69 2.76 -24.49
N GLY A 16 28.79 3.32 -23.96
CA GLY A 16 28.86 3.77 -22.57
C GLY A 16 28.14 5.09 -22.29
N GLY A 17 28.01 5.97 -23.30
CA GLY A 17 27.41 7.29 -23.13
C GLY A 17 25.87 7.30 -23.12
N CYS A 18 25.22 6.33 -23.77
CA CYS A 18 23.76 6.28 -23.84
C CYS A 18 23.10 5.76 -22.55
N LEU A 19 23.80 4.98 -21.73
CA LEU A 19 23.27 4.49 -20.45
C LEU A 19 23.21 5.57 -19.36
N PHE A 20 24.01 6.63 -19.45
CA PHE A 20 23.96 7.74 -18.50
C PHE A 20 22.86 8.78 -18.80
N LEU A 21 22.34 8.81 -20.03
CA LEU A 21 21.28 9.77 -20.41
C LEU A 21 19.86 9.25 -20.13
N ALA A 22 19.68 7.94 -19.92
CA ALA A 22 18.40 7.34 -19.53
C ALA A 22 18.17 7.33 -18.00
N GLY A 23 19.20 7.61 -17.19
CA GLY A 23 19.17 7.46 -15.73
C GLY A 23 18.62 8.67 -14.95
N CYS A 24 18.45 9.82 -15.59
CA CYS A 24 17.85 10.99 -14.92
C CYS A 24 16.32 10.93 -15.04
N SER A 25 15.67 10.04 -14.29
CA SER A 25 14.22 10.17 -14.10
C SER A 25 13.99 11.39 -13.20
N PHE A 26 13.56 12.50 -13.78
CA PHE A 26 13.05 13.61 -12.97
C PHE A 26 11.79 13.13 -12.25
N PRO A 27 11.76 13.16 -10.89
CA PRO A 27 10.57 12.77 -10.18
C PRO A 27 9.39 13.62 -10.64
N ARG A 28 8.26 12.98 -10.96
CA ARG A 28 7.04 13.69 -11.34
C ARG A 28 6.59 14.56 -10.15
N PRO A 29 6.04 15.75 -10.42
CA PRO A 29 5.49 16.57 -9.34
C PRO A 29 4.33 15.83 -8.68
N TRP A 30 4.07 16.20 -7.43
CA TRP A 30 2.88 15.75 -6.72
C TRP A 30 1.63 16.28 -7.41
N PRO A 31 0.54 15.49 -7.50
CA PRO A 31 -0.72 15.97 -8.06
C PRO A 31 -1.33 17.09 -7.21
N GLU A 32 -2.15 17.93 -7.83
CA GLU A 32 -2.86 19.01 -7.13
C GLU A 32 -3.96 18.43 -6.22
N SER A 33 -4.11 19.06 -5.04
CA SER A 33 -5.14 18.72 -4.05
C SER A 33 -6.46 19.45 -4.34
N PRO A 34 -7.64 18.87 -3.99
CA PRO A 34 -7.83 17.54 -3.42
C PRO A 34 -7.84 16.43 -4.48
N LEU A 35 -7.30 15.25 -4.13
CA LEU A 35 -7.32 14.08 -5.02
C LEU A 35 -8.68 13.40 -5.13
N TYR A 36 -9.59 13.71 -4.20
CA TYR A 36 -10.93 13.16 -4.16
C TYR A 36 -11.90 14.19 -3.63
N GLU A 37 -13.13 14.15 -4.14
CA GLU A 37 -14.22 14.97 -3.65
C GLU A 37 -14.99 14.21 -2.57
N THR A 38 -15.25 14.88 -1.45
CA THR A 38 -16.22 14.39 -0.47
C THR A 38 -17.63 14.50 -1.03
N PRO A 39 -18.47 13.44 -0.95
CA PRO A 39 -19.85 13.52 -1.37
C PRO A 39 -20.60 14.61 -0.61
N VAL A 40 -21.55 15.23 -1.29
CA VAL A 40 -22.54 16.10 -0.66
C VAL A 40 -23.76 15.25 -0.36
N ASN A 41 -24.22 15.28 0.90
CA ASN A 41 -25.44 14.58 1.27
C ASN A 41 -26.64 15.18 0.53
N ASP A 42 -27.56 14.31 0.10
CA ASP A 42 -28.86 14.74 -0.42
C ASP A 42 -29.55 15.63 0.62
N PRO A 43 -29.97 16.86 0.28
CA PRO A 43 -30.65 17.76 1.22
C PRO A 43 -31.94 17.19 1.83
N SER A 44 -32.55 16.20 1.18
CA SER A 44 -33.74 15.49 1.66
C SER A 44 -33.41 14.26 2.52
N TRP A 45 -32.13 13.90 2.63
CA TRP A 45 -31.71 12.77 3.45
C TRP A 45 -31.95 13.04 4.93
N VAL A 46 -32.58 12.06 5.57
CA VAL A 46 -32.73 12.03 7.02
C VAL A 46 -31.66 11.09 7.55
N ALA A 47 -30.63 11.68 8.16
CA ALA A 47 -29.59 10.92 8.85
C ALA A 47 -30.21 10.07 9.98
N PRO A 48 -29.61 8.92 10.34
CA PRO A 48 -30.06 8.12 11.46
C PRO A 48 -30.25 8.93 12.74
N ALA A 49 -31.36 8.71 13.46
CA ALA A 49 -31.71 9.50 14.65
C ALA A 49 -31.01 8.98 15.93
N SER A 50 -30.47 7.77 15.90
CA SER A 50 -29.84 7.11 17.04
C SER A 50 -28.63 6.28 16.63
N LYS A 51 -27.80 5.89 17.60
CA LYS A 51 -26.64 5.02 17.36
C LYS A 51 -27.06 3.66 16.81
N GLN A 52 -28.18 3.11 17.29
CA GLN A 52 -28.74 1.85 16.81
C GLN A 52 -29.18 1.94 15.35
N GLU A 53 -29.86 3.03 14.96
CA GLU A 53 -30.21 3.28 13.56
C GLU A 53 -28.96 3.49 12.70
N ALA A 54 -27.92 4.15 13.22
CA ALA A 54 -26.67 4.33 12.51
C ALA A 54 -25.92 3.01 12.28
N ILE A 55 -25.83 2.15 13.32
CA ILE A 55 -25.29 0.80 13.20
C ILE A 55 -26.05 0.01 12.13
N ALA A 56 -27.38 0.05 12.16
CA ALA A 56 -28.20 -0.65 11.17
C ALA A 56 -28.00 -0.11 9.74
N ALA A 57 -27.82 1.21 9.59
CA ALA A 57 -27.57 1.85 8.29
C ALA A 57 -26.17 1.58 7.73
N MET A 58 -25.17 1.37 8.60
CA MET A 58 -23.78 1.10 8.23
C MET A 58 -23.48 -0.40 8.04
N ALA A 59 -24.33 -1.28 8.54
CA ALA A 59 -24.15 -2.72 8.37
C ALA A 59 -24.35 -3.13 6.91
N GLY A 60 -23.40 -3.88 6.35
CA GLY A 60 -23.43 -4.26 4.95
C GLY A 60 -22.08 -4.71 4.41
N ARG A 61 -22.07 -5.09 3.14
CA ARG A 61 -20.86 -5.42 2.39
C ARG A 61 -20.52 -4.29 1.43
N TYR A 62 -19.30 -3.80 1.52
CA TYR A 62 -18.77 -2.71 0.73
C TYR A 62 -17.67 -3.23 -0.17
N ALA A 63 -17.70 -2.87 -1.45
CA ALA A 63 -16.46 -2.79 -2.21
C ALA A 63 -15.69 -1.59 -1.65
N HIS A 64 -14.45 -1.82 -1.23
CA HIS A 64 -13.60 -0.75 -0.72
C HIS A 64 -12.42 -0.51 -1.66
N TYR A 65 -11.88 0.69 -1.55
CA TYR A 65 -10.49 0.97 -1.84
C TYR A 65 -9.96 1.94 -0.80
N ASP A 66 -8.67 1.84 -0.49
CA ASP A 66 -7.93 2.81 0.31
C ASP A 66 -6.71 3.29 -0.46
N ILE A 67 -6.32 4.53 -0.23
CA ILE A 67 -5.15 5.15 -0.85
C ILE A 67 -4.25 5.63 0.27
N VAL A 68 -3.05 5.07 0.36
CA VAL A 68 -2.03 5.45 1.33
C VAL A 68 -0.88 6.12 0.58
N ALA A 69 -0.53 7.35 0.99
CA ALA A 69 0.59 8.09 0.43
C ALA A 69 1.83 7.92 1.30
N TYR A 70 3.01 7.78 0.68
CA TYR A 70 4.29 7.62 1.36
C TYR A 70 5.34 8.58 0.81
N ASP A 71 6.20 9.07 1.70
CA ASP A 71 7.39 9.84 1.37
C ASP A 71 8.64 9.00 1.65
N GLY A 72 9.60 9.00 0.73
CA GLY A 72 10.84 8.23 0.86
C GLY A 72 11.99 8.82 0.07
N VAL A 73 13.08 8.06 -0.01
CA VAL A 73 14.27 8.40 -0.79
C VAL A 73 14.79 7.15 -1.47
N THR A 74 15.08 7.24 -2.76
CA THR A 74 15.79 6.21 -3.53
C THR A 74 17.13 6.76 -4.04
N ALA A 75 17.91 5.93 -4.73
CA ALA A 75 19.09 6.39 -5.46
C ALA A 75 18.78 7.46 -6.53
N ASN A 76 17.52 7.55 -6.99
CA ASN A 76 17.07 8.53 -7.99
C ASN A 76 16.50 9.82 -7.35
N GLY A 77 16.62 9.97 -6.02
CA GLY A 77 16.16 11.15 -5.27
C GLY A 77 14.87 10.91 -4.48
N PRO A 78 14.13 11.99 -4.14
CA PRO A 78 12.89 11.89 -3.38
C PRO A 78 11.87 10.97 -4.05
N LEU A 79 11.30 10.08 -3.26
CA LEU A 79 10.21 9.20 -3.65
C LEU A 79 8.92 9.73 -3.04
N ALA A 80 7.90 9.83 -3.86
CA ALA A 80 6.54 10.01 -3.41
C ALA A 80 5.71 8.92 -4.10
N ALA A 81 4.96 8.16 -3.32
CA ALA A 81 4.24 7.00 -3.82
C ALA A 81 2.84 6.89 -3.22
N PHE A 82 1.94 6.29 -3.98
CA PHE A 82 0.65 5.81 -3.51
C PHE A 82 0.63 4.28 -3.56
N ILE A 83 0.05 3.68 -2.54
CA ILE A 83 -0.47 2.32 -2.60
C ILE A 83 -1.98 2.44 -2.61
N VAL A 84 -2.62 1.89 -3.64
CA VAL A 84 -4.07 1.79 -3.74
C VAL A 84 -4.46 0.34 -3.52
N SER A 85 -5.12 0.03 -2.42
CA SER A 85 -5.57 -1.32 -2.11
C SER A 85 -7.04 -1.47 -2.45
N TYR A 86 -7.44 -2.62 -3.00
CA TYR A 86 -8.81 -2.93 -3.38
C TYR A 86 -9.28 -4.21 -2.70
N GLY A 87 -10.56 -4.24 -2.33
CA GLY A 87 -11.09 -5.37 -1.61
C GLY A 87 -12.53 -5.20 -1.14
N PHE A 88 -12.88 -5.93 -0.09
CA PHE A 88 -14.20 -5.85 0.54
C PHE A 88 -14.08 -5.55 2.02
N THR A 89 -15.00 -4.72 2.52
CA THR A 89 -15.26 -4.56 3.95
C THR A 89 -16.65 -5.09 4.24
N ASP A 90 -16.76 -6.06 5.14
CA ASP A 90 -18.02 -6.52 5.72
C ASP A 90 -18.18 -5.88 7.11
N LEU A 91 -19.25 -5.11 7.30
CA LEU A 91 -19.68 -4.55 8.57
C LEU A 91 -20.86 -5.36 9.09
N ILE A 92 -20.62 -6.22 10.09
CA ILE A 92 -21.57 -7.20 10.58
C ILE A 92 -21.97 -6.86 12.01
N ILE A 93 -23.25 -6.99 12.35
CA ILE A 93 -23.73 -6.80 13.72
C ILE A 93 -23.56 -8.12 14.49
N GLU A 94 -22.70 -8.12 15.50
CA GLU A 94 -22.42 -9.27 16.38
C GLU A 94 -22.61 -8.81 17.83
N ASP A 95 -23.45 -9.51 18.60
CA ASP A 95 -23.74 -9.19 20.00
C ASP A 95 -24.14 -7.73 20.28
N GLY A 96 -24.72 -7.06 19.28
CA GLY A 96 -25.14 -5.65 19.35
C GLY A 96 -24.04 -4.63 19.04
N GLU A 97 -22.83 -5.09 18.72
CA GLU A 97 -21.71 -4.29 18.25
C GLU A 97 -21.55 -4.41 16.73
N LEU A 98 -20.96 -3.39 16.11
CA LEU A 98 -20.60 -3.46 14.69
C LEU A 98 -19.15 -3.95 14.59
N VAL A 99 -18.95 -5.02 13.84
CA VAL A 99 -17.64 -5.67 13.65
C VAL A 99 -17.25 -5.56 12.18
N GLN A 100 -16.05 -5.03 11.93
CA GLN A 100 -15.47 -4.88 10.61
C GLN A 100 -14.55 -6.06 10.28
N TYR A 101 -14.78 -6.67 9.12
CA TYR A 101 -13.91 -7.66 8.51
C TYR A 101 -13.44 -7.16 7.14
N ASP A 102 -12.14 -7.22 6.89
CA ASP A 102 -11.54 -6.74 5.66
C ASP A 102 -10.94 -7.90 4.84
N THR A 103 -11.16 -7.88 3.53
CA THR A 103 -10.56 -8.82 2.58
C THR A 103 -9.87 -8.05 1.47
N PHE A 104 -8.54 -8.13 1.42
CA PHE A 104 -7.74 -7.54 0.35
C PHE A 104 -7.69 -8.46 -0.87
N CYS A 105 -7.84 -7.88 -2.06
CA CYS A 105 -7.92 -8.60 -3.32
C CYS A 105 -6.79 -8.23 -4.27
N HIS A 106 -6.48 -6.93 -4.39
CA HIS A 106 -5.51 -6.39 -5.34
C HIS A 106 -4.89 -5.10 -4.79
N ALA A 107 -3.70 -4.73 -5.27
CA ALA A 107 -3.12 -3.42 -5.01
C ALA A 107 -2.33 -2.87 -6.19
N GLU A 108 -2.40 -1.56 -6.35
CA GLU A 108 -1.60 -0.79 -7.30
C GLU A 108 -0.56 0.03 -6.55
N TYR A 109 0.65 0.12 -7.12
CA TYR A 109 1.71 0.98 -6.62
C TYR A 109 2.01 2.06 -7.66
N ILE A 110 1.85 3.32 -7.27
CA ILE A 110 2.03 4.47 -8.15
C ILE A 110 3.14 5.33 -7.58
N ALA A 111 4.30 5.39 -8.23
CA ALA A 111 5.40 6.25 -7.82
C ALA A 111 5.63 7.42 -8.78
N ASN A 112 6.22 8.48 -8.24
CA ASN A 112 6.69 9.61 -9.03
C ASN A 112 8.02 9.34 -9.77
N GLN A 113 8.53 8.12 -9.75
CA GLN A 113 9.77 7.72 -10.44
C GLN A 113 9.48 6.68 -11.52
N ASN A 114 10.44 6.44 -12.43
CA ASN A 114 10.25 5.56 -13.59
C ASN A 114 10.48 4.07 -13.26
N PHE A 115 9.65 3.51 -12.40
CA PHE A 115 9.56 2.09 -12.14
C PHE A 115 8.12 1.68 -11.83
N ASP A 116 7.80 0.42 -12.13
CA ASP A 116 6.54 -0.19 -11.73
C ASP A 116 6.79 -1.18 -10.60
N THR A 117 5.86 -1.27 -9.67
CA THR A 117 5.83 -2.30 -8.64
C THR A 117 4.53 -3.08 -8.79
N ILE A 118 4.62 -4.40 -8.79
CA ILE A 118 3.49 -5.31 -9.00
C ILE A 118 3.41 -6.22 -7.79
N PHE A 119 2.26 -6.16 -7.10
CA PHE A 119 1.87 -7.13 -6.08
C PHE A 119 1.01 -8.21 -6.73
N SER A 120 1.28 -9.48 -6.42
CA SER A 120 0.40 -10.55 -6.86
C SER A 120 -0.92 -10.48 -6.05
N ASP A 121 -2.04 -10.87 -6.66
CA ASP A 121 -3.30 -10.99 -5.93
C ASP A 121 -3.17 -11.99 -4.77
N ALA A 122 -2.33 -13.02 -4.92
CA ALA A 122 -2.02 -13.97 -3.85
C ALA A 122 -1.34 -13.29 -2.65
N ALA A 123 -0.35 -12.41 -2.88
CA ALA A 123 0.32 -11.63 -1.84
C ALA A 123 -0.65 -10.69 -1.12
N MET A 124 -1.60 -10.08 -1.85
CA MET A 124 -2.63 -9.24 -1.24
C MET A 124 -3.63 -10.07 -0.43
N GLN A 125 -4.07 -11.22 -0.96
CA GLN A 125 -5.01 -12.11 -0.31
C GLN A 125 -4.40 -12.85 0.89
N ALA A 126 -3.07 -12.93 0.99
CA ALA A 126 -2.38 -13.47 2.17
C ALA A 126 -2.60 -12.59 3.42
N ILE A 127 -2.91 -11.30 3.24
CA ILE A 127 -3.25 -10.40 4.34
C ILE A 127 -4.64 -10.78 4.88
N ARG A 128 -4.67 -11.37 6.07
CA ARG A 128 -5.89 -11.84 6.75
C ARG A 128 -6.08 -11.16 8.10
N PRO A 129 -6.60 -9.92 8.13
CA PRO A 129 -6.87 -9.23 9.38
C PRO A 129 -7.97 -9.93 10.17
N ARG A 130 -7.84 -9.91 11.49
CA ARG A 130 -8.91 -10.30 12.40
C ARG A 130 -10.02 -9.24 12.41
N GLY A 131 -11.25 -9.68 12.71
CA GLY A 131 -12.38 -8.78 12.93
C GLY A 131 -12.07 -7.72 13.98
N ALA A 132 -12.52 -6.49 13.72
CA ALA A 132 -12.34 -5.34 14.61
C ALA A 132 -13.71 -4.80 15.04
N ILE A 133 -13.97 -4.76 16.34
CA ILE A 133 -15.11 -4.00 16.86
C ILE A 133 -14.86 -2.53 16.57
N VAL A 134 -15.81 -1.89 15.87
CA VAL A 134 -15.69 -0.48 15.51
C VAL A 134 -16.51 0.41 16.45
N GLU A 135 -16.02 1.62 16.67
CA GLU A 135 -16.76 2.63 17.40
C GLU A 135 -17.67 3.40 16.44
N VAL A 136 -18.99 3.26 16.61
CA VAL A 136 -19.98 4.11 15.93
C VAL A 136 -20.33 5.29 16.83
N TYR A 137 -20.14 6.51 16.32
CA TYR A 137 -20.32 7.75 17.07
C TYR A 137 -20.78 8.90 16.16
N GLN A 138 -21.25 9.99 16.76
CA GLN A 138 -21.68 11.18 16.03
C GLN A 138 -20.75 12.36 16.33
N LYS A 139 -20.38 13.14 15.29
CA LYS A 139 -19.58 14.36 15.41
C LYS A 139 -20.11 15.39 14.42
N ASN A 140 -20.40 16.60 14.89
CA ASN A 140 -20.95 17.70 14.07
C ASN A 140 -22.22 17.32 13.27
N GLY A 141 -23.06 16.45 13.83
CA GLY A 141 -24.28 15.96 13.17
C GLY A 141 -24.06 14.79 12.20
N GLU A 142 -22.81 14.42 11.91
CA GLU A 142 -22.46 13.31 11.02
C GLU A 142 -22.21 12.03 11.82
N TRP A 143 -22.71 10.90 11.31
CA TRP A 143 -22.40 9.58 11.86
C TRP A 143 -21.10 9.06 11.29
N LYS A 144 -20.25 8.53 12.17
CA LYS A 144 -18.90 8.09 11.86
C LYS A 144 -18.62 6.71 12.44
N ILE A 145 -17.65 6.06 11.83
CA ILE A 145 -17.03 4.82 12.29
C ILE A 145 -15.56 5.12 12.57
N TRP A 146 -15.07 4.73 13.74
CA TRP A 146 -13.65 4.58 14.02
C TRP A 146 -13.31 3.09 14.16
N ARG A 147 -12.44 2.61 13.28
CA ARG A 147 -11.87 1.26 13.35
C ARG A 147 -10.48 1.32 13.98
N PRO A 148 -10.26 0.71 15.15
CA PRO A 148 -8.93 0.68 15.76
C PRO A 148 -7.96 -0.18 14.93
N ALA A 149 -6.67 -0.01 15.19
CA ALA A 149 -5.63 -0.82 14.57
C ALA A 149 -5.75 -2.30 14.99
N THR A 150 -5.71 -3.19 13.99
CA THR A 150 -5.61 -4.64 14.19
C THR A 150 -4.37 -5.16 13.46
N PRO A 151 -3.19 -5.07 14.10
CA PRO A 151 -1.94 -5.55 13.50
C PRO A 151 -2.08 -6.97 12.92
N THR A 152 -1.57 -7.16 11.72
CA THR A 152 -1.64 -8.42 10.98
C THR A 152 -0.28 -8.72 10.38
N LEU A 153 0.25 -9.93 10.58
CA LEU A 153 1.52 -10.33 9.99
C LEU A 153 1.31 -10.90 8.59
N ASN A 154 2.23 -10.61 7.69
CA ASN A 154 2.28 -11.12 6.31
C ASN A 154 3.73 -11.50 5.95
N GLY A 155 3.94 -12.69 5.41
CA GLY A 155 5.28 -13.24 5.09
C GLY A 155 6.10 -13.66 6.31
N ILE A 156 5.52 -13.64 7.52
CA ILE A 156 6.20 -14.03 8.76
C ILE A 156 5.20 -14.44 9.86
N ASP A 157 5.62 -15.38 10.70
CA ASP A 157 4.91 -15.84 11.89
C ASP A 157 5.23 -15.04 13.16
N GLY A 158 4.32 -15.05 14.13
CA GLY A 158 4.58 -14.50 15.46
C GLY A 158 3.39 -13.85 16.15
N ASP A 159 3.69 -13.02 17.16
CA ASP A 159 2.69 -12.17 17.82
C ASP A 159 2.51 -10.88 17.00
N PRO A 160 1.34 -10.62 16.40
CA PRO A 160 1.10 -9.39 15.66
C PRO A 160 1.15 -8.12 16.52
N ASN A 161 1.06 -8.24 17.85
CA ASN A 161 1.16 -7.07 18.75
C ASN A 161 2.61 -6.71 19.11
N ALA A 162 3.58 -7.58 18.81
CA ALA A 162 4.99 -7.29 18.97
C ALA A 162 5.54 -6.57 17.72
N PRO A 163 6.64 -5.79 17.86
CA PRO A 163 7.34 -5.24 16.70
C PRO A 163 7.77 -6.33 15.72
N LEU A 164 7.75 -6.01 14.42
CA LEU A 164 8.25 -6.87 13.36
C LEU A 164 9.73 -7.20 13.59
N SER A 165 10.09 -8.47 13.43
CA SER A 165 11.48 -8.89 13.41
C SER A 165 12.19 -8.28 12.21
N MET A 166 13.37 -7.70 12.43
CA MET A 166 14.21 -7.16 11.36
C MET A 166 15.37 -8.09 10.98
N ASP A 167 15.39 -9.31 11.50
CA ASP A 167 16.35 -10.35 11.12
C ASP A 167 15.90 -11.04 9.83
N ARG A 168 16.73 -10.93 8.78
CA ARG A 168 16.47 -11.55 7.47
C ARG A 168 16.52 -13.07 7.50
N ASN A 169 17.08 -13.67 8.55
CA ASN A 169 17.16 -15.12 8.74
C ASN A 169 16.22 -15.62 9.84
N ASP A 170 15.23 -14.81 10.23
CA ASP A 170 14.24 -15.23 11.22
C ASP A 170 13.54 -16.52 10.75
N PHE A 171 13.61 -17.57 11.58
CA PHE A 171 13.06 -18.88 11.24
C PHE A 171 11.53 -18.88 11.06
N ARG A 172 10.87 -17.78 11.46
CA ARG A 172 9.43 -17.58 11.33
C ARG A 172 9.04 -17.01 9.97
N ILE A 173 9.98 -16.62 9.11
CA ILE A 173 9.67 -16.18 7.75
C ILE A 173 8.97 -17.33 7.01
N ARG A 174 7.88 -17.01 6.31
CA ARG A 174 7.05 -17.97 5.58
C ARG A 174 6.74 -17.48 4.18
N ASP A 175 6.45 -18.42 3.30
CA ASP A 175 5.92 -18.19 1.96
C ASP A 175 4.39 -18.06 2.04
N ASP A 176 3.89 -16.85 2.29
CA ASP A 176 2.45 -16.63 2.52
C ASP A 176 1.66 -16.51 1.21
N ASP A 177 2.31 -16.18 0.08
CA ASP A 177 1.72 -16.14 -1.27
C ASP A 177 1.90 -17.43 -2.08
N ASN A 178 2.60 -18.43 -1.53
CA ASN A 178 2.81 -19.78 -2.07
C ASN A 178 3.55 -19.80 -3.42
N ASP A 179 4.52 -18.91 -3.60
CA ASP A 179 5.33 -18.81 -4.81
C ASP A 179 6.70 -19.53 -4.71
N GLY A 180 7.00 -20.10 -3.54
CA GLY A 180 8.24 -20.80 -3.20
C GLY A 180 9.36 -19.88 -2.71
N LYS A 181 9.10 -18.60 -2.47
CA LYS A 181 10.07 -17.60 -1.98
C LYS A 181 9.77 -17.22 -0.52
N PRO A 182 10.78 -16.73 0.23
CA PRO A 182 10.55 -16.29 1.60
C PRO A 182 9.67 -15.02 1.64
N GLY A 183 8.73 -14.94 2.56
CA GLY A 183 7.88 -13.77 2.73
C GLY A 183 6.72 -13.74 1.74
N VAL A 184 6.50 -12.57 1.15
CA VAL A 184 5.70 -12.38 -0.05
C VAL A 184 6.53 -11.69 -1.12
N THR A 185 6.27 -11.99 -2.38
CA THR A 185 7.05 -11.47 -3.50
C THR A 185 6.44 -10.22 -4.11
N VAL A 186 7.30 -9.23 -4.33
CA VAL A 186 6.99 -7.97 -5.01
C VAL A 186 7.85 -7.88 -6.26
N VAL A 187 7.21 -7.79 -7.43
CA VAL A 187 7.94 -7.62 -8.69
C VAL A 187 8.18 -6.13 -8.94
N VAL A 188 9.41 -5.77 -9.25
CA VAL A 188 9.81 -4.39 -9.58
C VAL A 188 10.35 -4.35 -11.01
N ARG A 189 9.73 -3.52 -11.84
CA ARG A 189 10.17 -3.27 -13.22
C ARG A 189 10.83 -1.89 -13.30
N LEU A 190 12.14 -1.88 -13.40
CA LEU A 190 12.95 -0.66 -13.55
C LEU A 190 12.98 -0.23 -15.02
N PHE A 191 12.63 1.03 -15.27
CA PHE A 191 12.70 1.67 -16.59
C PHE A 191 11.93 0.92 -17.71
N GLY A 192 10.95 0.07 -17.36
CA GLY A 192 10.19 -0.76 -18.30
C GLY A 192 10.99 -1.91 -18.94
N LEU A 193 12.23 -2.15 -18.52
CA LEU A 193 13.15 -3.07 -19.21
C LEU A 193 13.76 -4.14 -18.30
N ILE A 194 14.03 -3.80 -17.04
CA ILE A 194 14.72 -4.69 -16.09
C ILE A 194 13.72 -5.11 -15.03
N GLU A 195 13.47 -6.40 -14.92
CA GLU A 195 12.57 -6.97 -13.93
C GLU A 195 13.39 -7.63 -12.81
N GLY A 196 13.00 -7.35 -11.57
CA GLY A 196 13.55 -7.97 -10.38
C GLY A 196 12.43 -8.24 -9.37
N GLU A 197 12.78 -8.98 -8.32
CA GLU A 197 11.88 -9.40 -7.24
C GLU A 197 12.44 -8.88 -5.93
N ILE A 198 11.57 -8.42 -5.04
CA ILE A 198 11.85 -8.12 -3.64
C ILE A 198 11.00 -9.08 -2.80
N TYR A 199 11.63 -9.68 -1.80
CA TYR A 199 10.97 -10.56 -0.84
C TYR A 199 10.78 -9.79 0.46
N ILE A 200 9.54 -9.67 0.92
CA ILE A 200 9.22 -8.86 2.10
C ILE A 200 8.43 -9.63 3.14
N ALA A 201 8.63 -9.26 4.39
CA ALA A 201 7.70 -9.54 5.48
C ALA A 201 7.16 -8.21 6.00
N ARG A 202 5.89 -8.20 6.40
CA ARG A 202 5.21 -7.00 6.89
C ARG A 202 4.43 -7.28 8.15
N ARG A 203 4.31 -6.23 8.96
CA ARG A 203 3.29 -6.11 9.99
C ARG A 203 2.38 -4.97 9.56
N GLU A 204 1.21 -5.34 9.07
CA GLU A 204 0.19 -4.43 8.56
C GLU A 204 -0.58 -3.80 9.74
N ILE A 205 -0.55 -2.48 9.89
CA ILE A 205 -1.12 -1.74 11.03
C ILE A 205 -2.00 -0.60 10.51
N PHE A 206 -3.25 -0.92 10.20
CA PHE A 206 -4.22 0.04 9.68
C PHE A 206 -5.29 0.41 10.70
N ALA A 207 -5.56 1.70 10.83
CA ALA A 207 -6.75 2.26 11.45
C ALA A 207 -7.48 3.16 10.45
N ASN A 208 -8.77 3.37 10.62
CA ASN A 208 -9.51 4.29 9.75
C ASN A 208 -10.64 5.01 10.49
N GLU A 209 -10.97 6.20 9.98
CA GLU A 209 -12.16 6.95 10.34
C GLU A 209 -12.97 7.19 9.08
N THR A 210 -14.26 6.83 9.08
CA THR A 210 -15.16 7.06 7.96
C THR A 210 -16.45 7.74 8.41
N THR A 211 -17.06 8.50 7.51
CA THR A 211 -18.36 9.16 7.68
C THR A 211 -19.39 8.45 6.80
N LEU A 212 -20.61 8.25 7.32
CA LEU A 212 -21.78 7.77 6.56
C LEU A 212 -22.40 8.90 5.75
N TYR A 213 -22.59 8.65 4.45
CA TYR A 213 -23.24 9.55 3.51
C TYR A 213 -24.63 9.07 3.09
N SER A 214 -25.43 9.98 2.53
CA SER A 214 -26.80 9.73 2.11
C SER A 214 -26.95 8.69 1.00
N ASP A 215 -25.89 8.46 0.21
CA ASP A 215 -25.83 7.42 -0.81
C ASP A 215 -25.50 6.02 -0.23
N GLY A 216 -25.34 5.92 1.09
CA GLY A 216 -24.95 4.72 1.79
C GLY A 216 -23.44 4.46 1.78
N SER A 217 -22.63 5.32 1.15
CA SER A 217 -21.17 5.17 1.16
C SER A 217 -20.55 5.58 2.50
N LEU A 218 -19.41 4.95 2.79
CA LEU A 218 -18.54 5.28 3.91
C LEU A 218 -17.24 5.85 3.36
N ARG A 219 -16.89 7.09 3.73
CA ARG A 219 -15.66 7.74 3.23
C ARG A 219 -14.94 8.48 4.33
N GLY A 220 -13.62 8.51 4.27
CA GLY A 220 -12.79 9.22 5.24
C GLY A 220 -11.31 8.94 5.04
N SER A 221 -10.58 8.70 6.13
CA SER A 221 -9.12 8.63 6.13
C SER A 221 -8.60 7.32 6.72
N VAL A 222 -7.49 6.85 6.17
CA VAL A 222 -6.72 5.71 6.67
C VAL A 222 -5.42 6.18 7.32
N ILE A 223 -5.07 5.54 8.43
CA ILE A 223 -3.83 5.67 9.16
C ILE A 223 -3.09 4.36 8.97
N ASP A 224 -1.93 4.42 8.35
CA ASP A 224 -1.02 3.30 8.18
C ASP A 224 0.26 3.52 9.00
N ASP A 225 0.49 2.61 9.94
CA ASP A 225 1.69 2.53 10.78
C ASP A 225 2.49 1.26 10.52
N SER A 226 2.29 0.63 9.37
CA SER A 226 2.87 -0.67 9.05
C SER A 226 4.39 -0.69 9.07
N GLU A 227 4.92 -1.86 9.42
CA GLU A 227 6.35 -2.14 9.45
C GLU A 227 6.70 -3.09 8.31
N GLN A 228 7.89 -2.92 7.73
CA GLN A 228 8.37 -3.75 6.62
C GLN A 228 9.82 -4.18 6.81
N LEU A 229 10.06 -5.47 6.59
CA LEU A 229 11.38 -6.07 6.43
C LEU A 229 11.58 -6.45 4.96
N VAL A 230 12.65 -5.94 4.35
CA VAL A 230 13.18 -6.49 3.09
C VAL A 230 14.08 -7.67 3.44
N ILE A 231 13.61 -8.88 3.16
CA ILE A 231 14.30 -10.15 3.43
C ILE A 231 15.48 -10.32 2.45
N GLY A 232 15.22 -10.03 1.18
CA GLY A 232 16.22 -10.05 0.11
C GLY A 232 15.60 -9.66 -1.23
N ALA A 233 16.39 -9.79 -2.30
CA ALA A 233 15.94 -9.49 -3.66
C ALA A 233 16.68 -10.33 -4.71
N SER A 234 16.14 -10.41 -5.92
CA SER A 234 16.81 -11.07 -7.05
C SER A 234 17.90 -10.20 -7.68
N LEU A 235 17.88 -8.89 -7.44
CA LEU A 235 18.88 -7.93 -7.91
C LEU A 235 19.47 -7.15 -6.73
N ALA A 236 20.80 -7.02 -6.68
CA ALA A 236 21.50 -6.33 -5.59
C ALA A 236 21.06 -4.87 -5.39
N ILE A 237 20.66 -4.19 -6.47
CA ILE A 237 20.16 -2.80 -6.38
C ILE A 237 18.80 -2.69 -5.66
N LEU A 238 18.04 -3.79 -5.61
CA LEU A 238 16.74 -3.86 -4.94
C LEU A 238 16.85 -4.38 -3.50
N ASP A 239 17.97 -5.02 -3.13
CA ASP A 239 18.22 -5.51 -1.77
C ASP A 239 18.69 -4.38 -0.85
N THR A 240 17.78 -3.45 -0.56
CA THR A 240 18.01 -2.33 0.35
C THR A 240 16.86 -2.25 1.34
N PRO A 241 17.11 -2.01 2.64
CA PRO A 241 16.05 -1.75 3.60
C PRO A 241 15.14 -0.61 3.14
N ASN A 242 13.84 -0.82 3.19
CA ASN A 242 12.85 0.18 2.78
C ASN A 242 11.59 0.04 3.63
N ASN A 243 11.19 1.11 4.32
CA ASN A 243 9.93 1.22 5.05
C ASN A 243 9.54 2.71 5.14
N PRO A 244 9.09 3.32 4.03
CA PRO A 244 8.81 4.74 4.00
C PRO A 244 7.62 5.08 4.91
N PRO A 245 7.66 6.18 5.67
CA PRO A 245 6.53 6.60 6.49
C PRO A 245 5.34 7.08 5.64
N GLN A 246 4.13 6.88 6.15
CA GLN A 246 2.93 7.49 5.56
C GLN A 246 3.03 9.02 5.63
N ARG A 247 2.69 9.70 4.53
CA ARG A 247 2.36 11.13 4.53
C ARG A 247 0.96 11.32 5.13
N ARG A 248 0.92 11.87 6.35
CA ARG A 248 -0.29 11.91 7.19
C ARG A 248 -1.33 12.97 6.81
N ASP A 249 -1.06 13.85 5.85
CA ASP A 249 -2.05 14.85 5.43
C ASP A 249 -3.15 14.17 4.59
N PRO A 250 -4.42 14.10 5.06
CA PRO A 250 -5.51 13.50 4.30
C PRO A 250 -5.83 14.26 3.00
N GLY A 251 -5.60 15.57 2.97
CA GLY A 251 -5.72 16.39 1.76
C GLY A 251 -4.47 16.31 0.88
N LEU A 252 -3.40 15.69 1.38
CA LEU A 252 -2.10 15.58 0.72
C LEU A 252 -1.50 16.94 0.31
N ASN A 253 -1.68 17.99 1.14
CA ASN A 253 -1.05 19.30 0.95
C ASN A 253 0.43 19.30 1.37
#